data_AF-A0A158D2P8-F1
#
_entry.id   AF-A0A158D2P8-F1
#
_cell.length_a   1.000
_cell.length_b   1.000
_cell.length_c   1.000
_cell.angle_alpha   90.00
_cell.angle_beta   90.00
_cell.angle_gamma   90.00
#
_symmetry.space_group_name_H-M   'P 1'
#
loop_
_entity.id
_entity.type
_entity.pdbx_description
1 polymer ?
#
loop_
_entity_poly.entity_id
_entity_poly.type
_entity_poly.pdbx_seq_one_letter_code
_entity_poly.pdbx_strand_id
1 'polypeptide(L)' 'MRSLDDELRALSKADADLMDADARIQHQIDLIVELERDGHDTRAAKKLLAVFRETRAAMQGHRDLIAELVERMTAERGG' A
#
# COMPACT_ATOMS: atom_id res chain seq x y z
N MET A 1 -22.33 13.39 -0.71
CA MET A 1 -21.02 13.71 -0.08
C MET A 1 -20.82 12.68 1.02
N ARG A 2 -19.70 11.95 1.04
CA ARG A 2 -19.40 11.00 2.12
C ARG A 2 -19.21 11.76 3.44
N SER A 3 -19.48 11.09 4.57
CA SER A 3 -19.30 11.69 5.89
C SER A 3 -17.82 11.65 6.31
N LEU A 4 -17.41 12.52 7.25
CA LEU A 4 -16.05 12.47 7.81
C LEU A 4 -15.73 11.08 8.39
N ASP A 5 -16.70 10.43 9.02
CA ASP A 5 -16.53 9.09 9.58
C ASP A 5 -16.30 8.03 8.48
N ASP A 6 -16.91 8.19 7.31
CA ASP A 6 -16.66 7.31 6.16
C ASP A 6 -15.24 7.49 5.62
N GLU A 7 -14.75 8.72 5.54
CA GLU A 7 -13.40 9.02 5.06
C GLU A 7 -12.32 8.58 6.07
N LEU A 8 -12.57 8.71 7.38
CA LEU A 8 -11.70 8.15 8.42
C LEU A 8 -11.62 6.63 8.36
N ARG A 9 -12.76 5.95 8.10
CA ARG A 9 -12.77 4.49 7.86
C ARG A 9 -12.01 4.11 6.59
N ALA A 10 -12.17 4.88 5.52
CA ALA A 10 -11.45 4.66 4.27
C ALA A 10 -9.93 4.85 4.47
N LEU A 11 -9.52 5.85 5.23
CA LEU A 11 -8.12 6.11 5.57
C LEU A 11 -7.52 4.95 6.38
N SER A 12 -8.22 4.51 7.44
CA SER A 12 -7.78 3.37 8.25
C SER A 12 -7.66 2.09 7.42
N LYS A 13 -8.58 1.87 6.48
CA LYS A 13 -8.48 0.73 5.55
C LYS A 13 -7.27 0.88 4.62
N ALA A 14 -7.04 2.06 4.05
CA ALA A 14 -5.90 2.30 3.16
C ALA A 14 -4.56 2.08 3.88
N ASP A 15 -4.46 2.47 5.15
CA ASP A 15 -3.30 2.18 6.00
C ASP A 15 -3.10 0.67 6.19
N ALA A 16 -4.18 -0.08 6.48
CA ALA A 16 -4.11 -1.55 6.60
C ALA A 16 -3.72 -2.23 5.28
N ASP A 17 -4.30 -1.80 4.16
CA ASP A 17 -3.98 -2.35 2.84
C ASP A 17 -2.50 -2.09 2.46
N LEU A 18 -1.93 -0.95 2.88
CA LEU A 18 -0.50 -0.65 2.71
C LEU A 18 0.40 -1.57 3.54
N MET A 19 0.02 -1.84 4.79
CA MET A 19 0.75 -2.79 5.65
C MET A 19 0.76 -4.21 5.05
N ASP A 20 -0.38 -4.65 4.50
CA ASP A 20 -0.47 -5.94 3.81
C ASP A 20 0.38 -5.97 2.54
N ALA A 21 0.43 -4.87 1.79
CA ALA A 21 1.28 -4.76 0.60
C ALA A 21 2.78 -4.83 0.98
N ASP A 22 3.18 -4.19 2.08
CA ASP A 22 4.53 -4.28 2.62
C ASP A 22 4.91 -5.71 3.02
N ALA A 23 4.02 -6.40 3.73
CA ALA A 23 4.25 -7.79 4.12
C ALA A 23 4.43 -8.71 2.91
N ARG A 24 3.63 -8.51 1.84
CA ARG A 24 3.76 -9.27 0.58
C ARG A 24 5.06 -8.97 -0.15
N ILE A 25 5.49 -7.72 -0.17
CA ILE A 25 6.78 -7.32 -0.77
C ILE A 25 7.93 -7.99 -0.02
N GLN A 26 7.91 -7.97 1.32
CA GLN A 26 8.95 -8.60 2.11
C GLN A 26 9.00 -10.11 1.86
N HIS A 27 7.84 -10.78 1.89
CA HIS A 27 7.78 -12.21 1.59
C HIS A 27 8.32 -12.55 0.19
N GLN A 28 8.01 -11.73 -0.82
CA GLN A 28 8.52 -11.93 -2.18
C GLN A 28 10.04 -11.73 -2.26
N ILE A 29 10.61 -10.80 -1.49
CA ILE A 29 12.06 -10.60 -1.38
C ILE A 29 12.71 -11.84 -0.79
N ASP A 30 12.17 -12.35 0.32
CA ASP A 30 12.71 -13.54 1.00
C ASP A 30 12.69 -14.76 0.08
N LEU A 31 11.59 -14.97 -0.65
CA LEU A 31 11.47 -16.03 -1.65
C LEU A 31 12.50 -15.90 -2.78
N ILE A 32 12.77 -14.68 -3.28
CA ILE A 32 13.80 -14.46 -4.30
C ILE A 32 15.17 -14.87 -3.76
N VAL A 33 15.50 -14.50 -2.51
CA VAL A 33 16.78 -14.87 -1.89
C VAL A 33 16.92 -16.39 -1.80
N GLU A 34 15.88 -17.11 -1.38
CA GLU A 34 15.89 -18.58 -1.33
C GLU A 34 16.08 -19.20 -2.72
N LEU A 35 15.34 -18.73 -3.71
CA LEU A 35 15.44 -19.22 -5.08
C LEU A 35 16.83 -18.97 -5.69
N GLU A 36 17.42 -17.80 -5.43
CA GLU A 36 18.78 -17.49 -5.90
C GLU A 36 19.83 -18.37 -5.24
N ARG A 37 19.72 -18.61 -3.93
CA ARG A 37 20.61 -19.50 -3.18
C ARG A 37 20.59 -20.92 -3.75
N ASP A 38 19.41 -21.39 -4.14
CA ASP A 38 19.21 -22.74 -4.65
C ASP A 38 19.49 -22.84 -6.17
N GLY A 39 19.90 -21.73 -6.81
CA GLY A 39 20.34 -21.68 -8.21
C GLY A 39 19.19 -21.62 -9.23
N HIS A 40 17.98 -21.25 -8.81
CA HIS A 40 16.82 -21.12 -9.69
C HIS A 40 16.83 -19.80 -10.49
N ASP A 41 16.16 -19.78 -11.65
CA ASP A 41 15.93 -18.55 -12.42
C ASP A 41 14.88 -17.67 -11.74
N THR A 42 15.32 -16.52 -11.20
CA THR A 42 14.47 -15.59 -10.45
C THR A 42 13.93 -14.42 -11.28
N ARG A 43 14.12 -14.42 -12.61
CA ARG A 43 13.67 -13.29 -13.46
C ARG A 43 12.18 -13.02 -13.34
N ALA A 44 11.34 -14.06 -13.30
CA ALA A 44 9.90 -13.91 -13.14
C ALA A 44 9.53 -13.39 -11.74
N ALA A 45 10.17 -13.94 -10.69
CA ALA A 45 9.95 -13.52 -9.31
C ALA A 45 10.32 -12.03 -9.09
N LYS A 46 11.42 -11.56 -9.70
CA LYS A 46 11.82 -10.15 -9.65
C LYS A 46 10.85 -9.23 -10.39
N LYS A 47 10.27 -9.67 -11.51
CA LYS A 47 9.21 -8.93 -12.21
C LYS A 47 7.97 -8.80 -11.34
N LEU A 48 7.56 -9.89 -10.68
CA LEU A 48 6.43 -9.84 -9.74
C LEU A 48 6.69 -8.87 -8.58
N LEU A 49 7.89 -8.87 -8.02
CA LEU A 49 8.30 -7.90 -6.99
C LEU A 49 8.17 -6.45 -7.47
N ALA A 50 8.54 -6.16 -8.73
CA ALA A 50 8.37 -4.83 -9.31
C ALA A 50 6.88 -4.43 -9.37
N VAL A 51 6.01 -5.34 -9.82
CA VAL A 51 4.56 -5.10 -9.86
C VAL A 51 3.99 -4.83 -8.45
N PHE A 52 4.42 -5.58 -7.43
CA PHE A 52 3.99 -5.31 -6.05
C PHE A 52 4.42 -3.93 -5.56
N ARG A 53 5.64 -3.50 -5.88
CA ARG A 53 6.13 -2.16 -5.52
C ARG A 53 5.36 -1.06 -6.23
N GLU A 54 5.09 -1.20 -7.52
CA GLU A 54 4.26 -0.26 -8.29
C GLU A 54 2.83 -0.19 -7.72
N THR A 55 2.24 -1.34 -7.40
CA THR A 55 0.90 -1.42 -6.80
C THR A 55 0.87 -0.71 -5.44
N ARG A 56 1.85 -0.96 -4.56
CA ARG A 56 1.96 -0.27 -3.27
C ARG A 56 2.10 1.23 -3.45
N ALA A 57 2.89 1.70 -4.42
CA ALA A 57 3.04 3.12 -4.70
C ALA A 57 1.72 3.78 -5.12
N ALA A 58 0.92 3.10 -5.95
CA ALA A 58 -0.42 3.57 -6.32
C ALA A 58 -1.36 3.61 -5.10
N MET A 59 -1.30 2.60 -4.23
CA MET A 59 -2.09 2.57 -2.99
C MET A 59 -1.70 3.71 -2.04
N GLN A 60 -0.41 4.04 -1.94
CA GLN A 60 0.07 5.18 -1.16
C GLN A 60 -0.52 6.49 -1.69
N GLY A 61 -0.46 6.72 -3.01
CA GLY A 61 -1.07 7.90 -3.61
C GLY A 61 -2.57 8.00 -3.35
N HIS A 62 -3.30 6.89 -3.39
CA HIS A 62 -4.72 6.87 -3.03
C HIS A 62 -4.96 7.19 -1.54
N ARG A 63 -4.14 6.64 -0.64
CA ARG A 63 -4.19 6.92 0.81
C ARG A 63 -3.96 8.40 1.09
N ASP A 64 -3.00 9.02 0.41
CA ASP A 64 -2.66 10.43 0.58
C ASP A 64 -3.82 11.35 0.18
N LEU A 65 -4.51 11.04 -0.94
CA LEU A 65 -5.72 11.77 -1.35
C LEU A 65 -6.85 11.69 -0.32
N ILE A 66 -7.04 10.53 0.32
CA ILE A 66 -8.03 10.38 1.39
C ILE A 66 -7.63 11.20 2.61
N ALA A 67 -6.34 11.18 2.99
CA ALA A 67 -5.83 11.94 4.12
C ALA A 67 -6.04 13.45 3.93
N GLU A 68 -5.73 13.99 2.75
CA GLU A 68 -5.98 15.40 2.40
C GLU A 68 -7.46 15.77 2.49
N LEU A 69 -8.35 14.88 2.07
CA LEU A 69 -9.80 15.07 2.18
C LEU A 69 -10.26 15.10 3.64
N VAL A 70 -9.79 14.16 4.46
CA VAL A 70 -10.10 14.09 5.90
C VAL A 70 -9.64 15.35 6.61
N GLU A 71 -8.42 15.82 6.32
CA GLU A 71 -7.86 17.03 6.92
C GLU A 71 -8.74 18.25 6.61
N ARG A 72 -9.09 18.43 5.33
CA ARG A 72 -9.98 19.52 4.90
C ARG A 72 -11.34 19.47 5.59
N MET A 73 -11.98 18.31 5.63
CA MET A 73 -13.31 18.13 6.25
C MET A 73 -13.27 18.34 7.77
N THR A 74 -12.15 18.03 8.42
CA THR A 74 -11.96 18.26 9.86
C THR A 74 -11.80 19.76 10.15
N ALA A 75 -11.02 20.47 9.33
CA ALA A 75 -10.84 21.92 9.46
C ALA A 75 -12.17 22.68 9.26
N GLU A 76 -12.98 22.30 8.28
CA GLU A 76 -14.29 22.91 8.01
C GLU A 76 -15.33 22.71 9.13
N ARG A 77 -15.15 21.68 9.98
CA ARG A 77 -16.05 21.40 11.12
C ARG A 77 -15.59 22.03 12.44
N GLY A 78 -14.33 22.40 12.55
CA GLY A 78 -13.74 23.01 13.75
C GLY A 78 -13.62 24.54 13.69
N GLY A 79 -13.90 25.15 12.54
CA GLY A 79 -13.90 26.60 12.30
C GLY A 79 -15.27 27.26 12.49
#